data_AF-A0A087U594-F1
#
_entry.id   AF-A0A087U594-F1
#
_cell.length_a   1.000
_cell.length_b   1.000
_cell.length_c   1.000
_cell.angle_alpha   90.00
_cell.angle_beta   90.00
_cell.angle_gamma   90.00
#
_symmetry.space_group_name_H-M   'P 1'
#
loop_
_entity.id
_entity.type
_entity.pdbx_description
1 polymer ?
#
loop_
_entity_poly.entity_id
_entity_poly.type
_entity_poly.pdbx_seq_one_letter_code
_entity_poly.pdbx_strand_id
1 'polypeptide(L)'
;MEIRGCFNVSVKMKKLCDLLCLSAEDLKIRFAIREEVLKIISRFYPKCVVLIYGSTLNGYGFKGSDLDLLFLPHPEYCNTDSEIVTLPSPPTIAGLRQGFPYETFLKMDETCQLKFVTKVLRGRQQQFANIFFISARCPLINIVHRKFGLKCDVTCTNRLVVYNTELLRLYGEMDVRVKPLIMTIRCWAKSLGFIKKGGFTSYAINLLIVFFLQNVQPAILPSVQFLMKTAEFSCIIGGWECAFTTNLEKIPKSANRTELG
;
A
#
# COMPACT_ATOMS: atom_id res chain seq x y z
N MET A 1 29.06 10.25 -3.29
CA MET A 1 29.90 11.44 -2.99
C MET A 1 29.13 12.48 -2.18
N GLU A 2 27.82 12.67 -2.42
CA GLU A 2 27.03 13.77 -1.84
C GLU A 2 26.70 13.75 -0.33
N ILE A 3 26.66 12.58 0.33
CA ILE A 3 26.32 12.46 1.77
C ILE A 3 27.57 12.59 2.66
N ARG A 4 28.75 12.23 2.13
CA ARG A 4 30.02 12.22 2.89
C ARG A 4 30.48 13.63 3.30
N GLY A 5 30.06 14.68 2.58
CA GLY A 5 30.41 16.07 2.86
C GLY A 5 29.49 16.81 3.85
N CYS A 6 28.45 16.17 4.40
CA CYS A 6 27.56 16.83 5.36
C CYS A 6 28.15 16.79 6.79
N PHE A 7 28.03 17.88 7.53
CA PHE A 7 28.69 18.08 8.82
C PHE A 7 28.02 17.37 10.01
N ASN A 8 26.70 17.12 9.98
CA ASN A 8 25.99 16.42 11.06
C ASN A 8 25.06 15.30 10.54
N VAL A 9 24.71 14.36 11.43
CA VAL A 9 23.91 13.17 11.10
C VAL A 9 22.50 13.57 10.65
N SER A 10 21.87 14.54 11.33
CA SER A 10 20.56 15.08 10.97
C SER A 10 20.47 15.53 9.49
N VAL A 11 21.48 16.26 9.01
CA VAL A 11 21.55 16.72 7.61
C VAL A 11 21.79 15.55 6.65
N LYS A 12 22.62 14.56 7.04
CA LYS A 12 22.83 13.34 6.23
C LYS A 12 21.53 12.58 6.03
N MET A 13 20.73 12.42 7.09
CA MET A 13 19.45 11.71 7.05
C MET A 13 18.43 12.42 6.16
N LYS A 14 18.33 13.75 6.27
CA LYS A 14 17.46 14.55 5.39
C LYS A 14 17.88 14.43 3.92
N LYS A 15 19.17 14.58 3.62
CA LYS A 15 19.68 14.45 2.25
C LYS A 15 19.47 13.04 1.68
N LEU A 16 19.67 12.01 2.49
CA LEU A 16 19.36 10.63 2.09
C LEU A 16 17.87 10.45 1.77
N CYS A 17 17.00 11.04 2.60
CA CYS A 17 15.55 11.06 2.39
C CYS A 17 15.21 11.68 1.02
N ASP A 18 15.74 12.87 0.73
CA ASP A 18 15.47 13.59 -0.52
C ASP A 18 15.92 12.79 -1.76
N LEU A 19 17.09 12.14 -1.68
CA LEU A 19 17.62 11.34 -2.79
C LEU A 19 16.78 10.08 -3.07
N LEU A 20 16.31 9.42 -2.01
CA LEU A 20 15.64 8.13 -2.10
C LEU A 20 14.12 8.21 -2.30
N CYS A 21 13.48 9.29 -1.84
CA CYS A 21 12.03 9.40 -1.83
C CYS A 21 11.45 9.45 -3.24
N LEU A 22 10.18 9.04 -3.37
CA LEU A 22 9.44 9.18 -4.61
C LEU A 22 9.33 10.67 -4.98
N SER A 23 9.73 10.99 -6.21
CA SER A 23 9.51 12.30 -6.81
C SER A 23 8.05 12.46 -7.27
N ALA A 24 7.66 13.69 -7.59
CA ALA A 24 6.35 13.96 -8.20
C ALA A 24 6.16 13.20 -9.52
N GLU A 25 7.24 13.00 -10.29
CA GLU A 25 7.18 12.24 -11.54
C GLU A 25 6.99 10.73 -11.30
N ASP A 26 7.68 10.18 -10.29
CA ASP A 26 7.47 8.79 -9.89
C ASP A 26 6.01 8.53 -9.49
N LEU A 27 5.40 9.49 -8.77
CA LEU A 27 4.00 9.42 -8.38
C LEU A 27 3.08 9.48 -9.61
N LYS A 28 3.29 10.44 -10.52
CA LYS A 28 2.49 10.54 -11.77
C LYS A 28 2.52 9.24 -12.56
N ILE A 29 3.69 8.62 -12.71
CA ILE A 29 3.85 7.33 -13.39
C ILE A 29 3.03 6.24 -12.67
N ARG A 30 3.10 6.15 -11.35
CA ARG A 30 2.37 5.16 -10.55
C ARG A 30 0.85 5.32 -10.66
N PHE A 31 0.36 6.55 -10.63
CA PHE A 31 -1.06 6.85 -10.85
C PHE A 31 -1.49 6.48 -12.28
N ALA A 32 -0.68 6.80 -13.30
CA ALA A 32 -0.98 6.42 -14.68
C ALA A 32 -1.07 4.89 -14.87
N ILE A 33 -0.16 4.13 -14.25
CA ILE A 33 -0.20 2.66 -14.29
C ILE A 33 -1.47 2.14 -13.60
N ARG A 34 -1.86 2.72 -12.45
CA ARG A 34 -3.13 2.38 -11.79
C ARG A 34 -4.33 2.63 -12.71
N GLU A 35 -4.39 3.77 -13.39
CA GLU A 35 -5.47 4.07 -14.34
C GLU A 35 -5.52 3.07 -15.50
N GLU A 36 -4.37 2.65 -15.99
CA GLU A 36 -4.27 1.66 -17.06
C GLU A 36 -4.81 0.29 -16.60
N VAL A 37 -4.41 -0.16 -15.41
CA VAL A 37 -4.93 -1.39 -14.78
C VAL A 37 -6.44 -1.28 -14.57
N LEU A 38 -6.95 -0.17 -14.04
CA LEU A 38 -8.38 0.07 -13.86
C LEU A 38 -9.13 0.01 -15.20
N LYS A 39 -8.63 0.66 -16.25
CA LYS A 39 -9.26 0.68 -17.59
C LYS A 39 -9.33 -0.71 -18.22
N ILE A 40 -8.40 -1.60 -17.89
CA ILE A 40 -8.41 -2.98 -18.37
C ILE A 40 -9.45 -3.81 -17.60
N ILE A 41 -9.46 -3.71 -16.27
CA ILE A 41 -10.31 -4.53 -15.40
C ILE A 41 -11.78 -4.09 -15.45
N SER A 42 -12.04 -2.77 -15.56
CA SER A 42 -13.40 -2.19 -15.60
C SER A 42 -14.25 -2.65 -16.79
N ARG A 43 -13.63 -3.19 -17.84
CA ARG A 43 -14.35 -3.82 -18.97
C ARG A 43 -15.15 -5.07 -18.54
N PHE A 44 -14.75 -5.69 -17.44
CA PHE A 44 -15.38 -6.89 -16.87
C PHE A 44 -16.06 -6.60 -15.54
N TYR A 45 -15.55 -5.62 -14.78
CA TYR A 45 -16.13 -5.15 -13.54
C TYR A 45 -16.44 -3.64 -13.64
N PRO A 46 -17.56 -3.23 -14.26
CA PRO A 46 -17.83 -1.82 -14.56
C PRO A 46 -17.77 -0.87 -13.36
N LYS A 47 -18.05 -1.37 -12.15
CA LYS A 47 -18.05 -0.59 -10.91
C LYS A 47 -16.79 -0.79 -10.06
N CYS A 48 -15.78 -1.50 -10.57
CA CYS A 48 -14.61 -1.80 -9.74
C CYS A 48 -13.82 -0.55 -9.37
N VAL A 49 -13.05 -0.70 -8.29
CA VAL A 49 -12.09 0.30 -7.86
C VAL A 49 -10.73 -0.37 -7.79
N VAL A 50 -9.68 0.34 -8.20
CA VAL A 50 -8.29 -0.06 -7.97
C VAL A 50 -7.67 1.00 -7.07
N LEU A 51 -7.23 0.70 -5.86
CA LEU A 51 -6.65 1.68 -4.95
C LEU A 51 -5.13 1.48 -4.87
N ILE A 52 -4.38 2.56 -4.87
CA ILE A 52 -2.95 2.49 -4.55
C ILE A 52 -2.83 2.43 -3.03
N TYR A 53 -1.94 1.59 -2.51
CA TYR A 53 -1.58 1.60 -1.10
C TYR A 53 -0.07 1.39 -0.90
N GLY A 54 0.34 1.23 0.36
CA GLY A 54 1.69 0.84 0.71
C GLY A 54 2.70 1.94 0.45
N SER A 55 3.86 1.54 -0.07
CA SER A 55 5.03 2.43 -0.16
C SER A 55 4.82 3.65 -1.06
N THR A 56 3.88 3.58 -2.00
CA THR A 56 3.56 4.71 -2.89
C THR A 56 2.90 5.86 -2.14
N LEU A 57 2.01 5.57 -1.17
CA LEU A 57 1.20 6.59 -0.49
C LEU A 57 1.48 6.74 1.00
N ASN A 58 2.26 5.85 1.63
CA ASN A 58 2.56 5.97 3.07
C ASN A 58 3.59 7.07 3.42
N GLY A 59 4.08 7.84 2.44
CA GLY A 59 5.06 8.91 2.64
C GLY A 59 6.53 8.44 2.72
N TYR A 60 6.79 7.13 2.73
CA TYR A 60 8.12 6.55 2.93
C TYR A 60 8.61 5.73 1.73
N GLY A 61 8.00 5.83 0.55
CA GLY A 61 8.41 5.08 -0.65
C GLY A 61 9.82 5.37 -1.13
N PHE A 62 10.53 4.34 -1.61
CA PHE A 62 11.76 4.54 -2.38
C PHE A 62 11.42 4.55 -3.86
N LYS A 63 12.21 5.26 -4.69
CA LYS A 63 12.03 5.30 -6.16
C LYS A 63 11.87 3.90 -6.78
N GLY A 64 12.68 2.93 -6.34
CA GLY A 64 12.61 1.55 -6.78
C GLY A 64 11.64 0.63 -6.01
N SER A 65 10.76 1.16 -5.16
CA SER A 65 9.74 0.34 -4.48
C SER A 65 8.64 -0.12 -5.43
N ASP A 66 8.02 -1.26 -5.14
CA ASP A 66 6.88 -1.78 -5.89
C ASP A 66 5.67 -0.85 -5.84
N LEU A 67 4.75 -1.01 -6.79
CA LEU A 67 3.43 -0.38 -6.81
C LEU A 67 2.38 -1.38 -6.33
N ASP A 68 1.89 -1.19 -5.11
CA ASP A 68 0.86 -2.03 -4.52
C ASP A 68 -0.54 -1.53 -4.89
N LEU A 69 -1.38 -2.39 -5.45
CA LEU A 69 -2.73 -2.10 -5.94
C LEU A 69 -3.75 -3.02 -5.26
N LEU A 70 -4.78 -2.42 -4.67
CA LEU A 70 -5.95 -3.12 -4.12
C LEU A 70 -7.10 -3.05 -5.13
N PHE A 71 -7.42 -4.17 -5.75
CA PHE A 71 -8.58 -4.32 -6.62
C PHE A 71 -9.81 -4.69 -5.79
N LEU A 72 -10.89 -3.92 -5.96
CA LEU A 72 -12.20 -4.17 -5.38
C LEU A 72 -13.20 -4.37 -6.54
N PRO A 73 -13.77 -5.59 -6.71
CA PRO A 73 -14.72 -5.89 -7.78
C PRO A 73 -15.95 -4.96 -7.81
N HIS A 74 -16.36 -4.46 -6.65
CA HIS A 74 -17.47 -3.53 -6.45
C HIS A 74 -17.17 -2.62 -5.24
N PRO A 75 -17.68 -1.38 -5.17
CA PRO A 75 -17.44 -0.50 -4.01
C PRO A 75 -18.03 -1.07 -2.72
N GLU A 76 -19.15 -1.78 -2.84
CA GLU A 76 -19.85 -2.46 -1.74
C GLU A 76 -19.39 -3.91 -1.54
N TYR A 77 -18.25 -4.33 -2.12
CA TYR A 77 -17.67 -5.68 -2.00
C TYR A 77 -17.29 -6.06 -0.54
N CYS A 78 -17.85 -5.39 0.46
CA CYS A 78 -17.23 -5.19 1.76
C CYS A 78 -18.11 -5.52 2.96
N ASN A 79 -19.44 -5.59 2.83
CA ASN A 79 -20.29 -5.44 4.02
C ASN A 79 -21.41 -6.44 4.14
N THR A 80 -21.41 -7.52 3.37
CA THR A 80 -22.46 -8.52 3.47
C THR A 80 -21.82 -9.85 3.83
N ASP A 81 -22.40 -10.53 4.83
CA ASP A 81 -22.36 -11.99 5.02
C ASP A 81 -22.96 -12.73 3.80
N SER A 82 -22.82 -12.15 2.61
CA SER A 82 -23.28 -12.70 1.35
C SER A 82 -22.42 -13.90 1.03
N GLU A 83 -23.08 -15.01 0.73
CA GLU A 83 -22.48 -16.28 0.36
C GLU A 83 -21.40 -16.08 -0.71
N ILE A 84 -20.14 -16.24 -0.29
CA ILE A 84 -18.99 -16.28 -1.20
C ILE A 84 -19.13 -17.54 -2.03
N VAL A 85 -19.12 -17.38 -3.36
CA VAL A 85 -19.21 -18.50 -4.29
C VAL A 85 -17.80 -19.01 -4.58
N THR A 86 -17.49 -20.21 -4.12
CA THR A 86 -16.26 -20.89 -4.51
C THR A 86 -16.48 -21.63 -5.82
N LEU A 87 -15.73 -21.26 -6.87
CA LEU A 87 -15.77 -21.95 -8.15
C LEU A 87 -14.51 -22.80 -8.33
N PRO A 88 -14.59 -23.98 -8.97
CA PRO A 88 -13.41 -24.80 -9.24
C PRO A 88 -12.41 -24.10 -10.18
N SER A 89 -12.90 -23.23 -11.05
CA SER A 89 -12.08 -22.37 -11.90
C SER A 89 -12.82 -21.08 -12.27
N PRO A 90 -12.11 -19.97 -12.52
CA PRO A 90 -12.75 -18.73 -12.94
C PRO A 90 -13.32 -18.85 -14.36
N PRO A 91 -14.46 -18.19 -14.64
CA PRO A 91 -15.08 -18.19 -15.95
C PRO A 91 -14.11 -17.73 -17.04
N THR A 92 -14.35 -18.15 -18.27
CA THR A 92 -13.58 -17.65 -19.42
C THR A 92 -14.10 -16.28 -19.84
N ILE A 93 -13.26 -15.50 -20.53
CA ILE A 93 -13.67 -14.21 -21.11
C ILE A 93 -14.85 -14.40 -22.09
N ALA A 94 -14.83 -15.49 -22.86
CA ALA A 94 -15.93 -15.83 -23.76
C ALA A 94 -17.20 -16.22 -22.98
N GLY A 95 -17.08 -17.00 -21.91
CA GLY A 95 -18.20 -17.41 -21.06
C GLY A 95 -18.92 -16.23 -20.41
N LEU A 96 -18.18 -15.21 -19.95
CA LEU A 96 -18.79 -13.97 -19.46
C LEU A 96 -19.59 -13.23 -20.54
N ARG A 97 -19.07 -13.19 -21.78
CA ARG A 97 -19.78 -12.59 -22.91
C ARG A 97 -21.00 -13.39 -23.35
N GLN A 98 -21.02 -14.68 -23.06
CA GLN A 98 -22.13 -15.60 -23.36
C GLN A 98 -23.20 -15.64 -22.25
N GLY A 99 -23.14 -14.72 -21.28
CA GLY A 99 -24.19 -14.57 -20.26
C GLY A 99 -23.92 -15.26 -18.93
N PHE A 100 -22.66 -15.54 -18.58
CA PHE A 100 -22.35 -15.98 -17.21
C PHE A 100 -22.95 -14.99 -16.19
N PRO A 101 -23.69 -15.46 -15.16
CA PRO A 101 -24.40 -14.57 -14.26
C PRO A 101 -23.47 -13.58 -13.56
N TYR A 102 -23.70 -12.29 -13.78
CA TYR A 102 -22.84 -11.22 -13.26
C TYR A 102 -22.83 -11.18 -11.72
N GLU A 103 -23.95 -11.49 -11.07
CA GLU A 103 -24.04 -11.59 -9.61
C GLU A 103 -23.14 -12.70 -9.05
N THR A 104 -23.13 -13.88 -9.68
CA THR A 104 -22.22 -14.97 -9.32
C THR A 104 -20.77 -14.58 -9.55
N PHE A 105 -20.50 -13.82 -10.61
CA PHE A 105 -19.16 -13.32 -10.92
C PHE A 105 -18.64 -12.32 -9.87
N LEU A 106 -19.49 -11.45 -9.35
CA LEU A 106 -19.12 -10.52 -8.28
C LEU A 106 -18.90 -11.20 -6.93
N LYS A 107 -19.58 -12.33 -6.68
CA LYS A 107 -19.50 -13.08 -5.41
C LYS A 107 -18.41 -14.16 -5.40
N MET A 108 -17.61 -14.29 -6.46
CA MET A 108 -16.50 -15.25 -6.48
C MET A 108 -15.51 -14.94 -5.35
N ASP A 109 -14.92 -15.99 -4.78
CA ASP A 109 -13.84 -15.86 -3.81
C ASP A 109 -12.62 -15.09 -4.38
N GLU A 110 -11.84 -14.47 -3.49
CA GLU A 110 -10.71 -13.60 -3.85
C GLU A 110 -9.69 -14.30 -4.77
N THR A 111 -9.46 -15.61 -4.58
CA THR A 111 -8.55 -16.38 -5.43
C THR A 111 -9.10 -16.53 -6.84
N CYS A 112 -10.38 -16.83 -6.96
CA CYS A 112 -11.06 -16.92 -8.24
C CYS A 112 -11.12 -15.56 -8.96
N GLN A 113 -11.43 -14.47 -8.24
CA GLN A 113 -11.36 -13.09 -8.74
C GLN A 113 -9.97 -12.78 -9.32
N LEU A 114 -8.91 -13.03 -8.56
CA LEU A 114 -7.54 -12.72 -9.00
C LEU A 114 -7.06 -13.62 -10.13
N LYS A 115 -7.45 -14.91 -10.16
CA LYS A 115 -7.14 -15.79 -11.30
C LYS A 115 -7.86 -15.30 -12.57
N PHE A 116 -9.09 -14.81 -12.47
CA PHE A 116 -9.78 -14.20 -13.60
C PHE A 116 -9.06 -12.93 -14.08
N VAL A 117 -8.77 -12.00 -13.18
CA VAL A 117 -8.03 -10.76 -13.50
C VAL A 117 -6.65 -11.07 -14.10
N THR A 118 -5.98 -12.13 -13.64
CA THR A 118 -4.72 -12.60 -14.25
C THR A 118 -4.90 -13.00 -15.71
N LYS A 119 -5.99 -13.74 -16.06
CA LYS A 119 -6.30 -14.07 -17.45
C LYS A 119 -6.55 -12.81 -18.30
N VAL A 120 -7.25 -11.82 -17.74
CA VAL A 120 -7.51 -10.54 -18.41
C VAL A 120 -6.21 -9.77 -18.67
N LEU A 121 -5.35 -9.62 -17.66
CA LEU A 121 -4.06 -8.93 -17.78
C LEU A 121 -3.12 -9.66 -18.74
N ARG A 122 -3.16 -11.00 -18.81
CA ARG A 122 -2.40 -11.77 -19.80
C ARG A 122 -2.75 -11.45 -21.24
N GLY A 123 -3.93 -10.90 -21.52
CA GLY A 123 -4.29 -10.36 -22.84
C GLY A 123 -3.64 -9.01 -23.18
N ARG A 124 -2.81 -8.45 -22.29
CA ARG A 124 -2.17 -7.12 -22.38
C ARG A 124 -0.64 -7.22 -22.32
N GLN A 125 -0.08 -8.21 -23.02
CA GLN A 125 1.37 -8.46 -23.04
C GLN A 125 2.20 -7.30 -23.59
N GLN A 126 1.61 -6.38 -24.35
CA GLN A 126 2.32 -5.19 -24.85
C GLN A 126 2.55 -4.15 -23.74
N GLN A 127 1.67 -4.13 -22.74
CA GLN A 127 1.71 -3.21 -21.61
C GLN A 127 2.44 -3.82 -20.41
N PHE A 128 2.19 -5.11 -20.14
CA PHE A 128 2.67 -5.81 -18.95
C PHE A 128 3.51 -7.04 -19.31
N ALA A 129 4.52 -7.31 -18.50
CA ALA A 129 5.35 -8.50 -18.51
C ALA A 129 5.20 -9.25 -17.17
N ASN A 130 5.73 -10.47 -17.09
CA ASN A 130 5.85 -11.24 -15.84
C ASN A 130 4.53 -11.36 -15.07
N ILE A 131 3.45 -11.74 -15.77
CA ILE A 131 2.08 -11.75 -15.23
C ILE A 131 1.80 -13.09 -14.53
N PHE A 132 2.00 -13.10 -13.21
CA PHE A 132 1.92 -14.30 -12.38
C PHE A 132 0.87 -14.16 -11.28
N PHE A 133 -0.02 -15.16 -11.17
CA PHE A 133 -0.82 -15.34 -9.97
C PHE A 133 0.03 -16.05 -8.91
N ILE A 134 0.04 -15.52 -7.69
CA ILE A 134 0.76 -16.08 -6.56
C ILE A 134 -0.26 -16.58 -5.53
N SER A 135 -0.28 -17.89 -5.34
CA SER A 135 -1.09 -18.55 -4.31
C SER A 135 -0.33 -18.52 -2.98
N ALA A 136 -0.72 -17.61 -2.09
CA ALA A 136 -0.15 -17.47 -0.75
C ALA A 136 -1.28 -17.14 0.24
N ARG A 137 -0.94 -16.95 1.53
CA ARG A 137 -1.91 -16.51 2.56
C ARG A 137 -2.69 -15.26 2.15
N CYS A 138 -2.02 -14.34 1.46
CA CYS A 138 -2.61 -13.18 0.81
C CYS A 138 -2.38 -13.33 -0.69
N PRO A 139 -3.34 -13.88 -1.45
CA PRO A 139 -3.21 -14.04 -2.89
C PRO A 139 -3.02 -12.70 -3.59
N LEU A 140 -2.16 -12.70 -4.61
CA LEU A 140 -1.88 -11.50 -5.41
C LEU A 140 -1.46 -11.85 -6.84
N ILE A 141 -1.48 -10.86 -7.71
CA ILE A 141 -0.98 -10.91 -9.07
C ILE A 141 0.26 -10.04 -9.13
N ASN A 142 1.39 -10.63 -9.46
CA ASN A 142 2.59 -9.87 -9.81
C ASN A 142 2.56 -9.53 -11.30
N ILE A 143 2.81 -8.26 -11.63
CA ILE A 143 2.99 -7.79 -13.01
C ILE A 143 4.17 -6.81 -13.06
N VAL A 144 4.77 -6.64 -14.23
CA VAL A 144 5.78 -5.60 -14.48
C VAL A 144 5.31 -4.71 -15.63
N HIS A 145 5.17 -3.41 -15.40
CA HIS A 145 4.80 -2.47 -16.44
C HIS A 145 5.99 -2.23 -17.39
N ARG A 146 5.86 -2.58 -18.67
CA ARG A 146 6.99 -2.66 -19.62
C ARG A 146 7.68 -1.32 -19.85
N LYS A 147 6.91 -0.25 -20.02
CA LYS A 147 7.48 1.08 -20.31
C LYS A 147 8.37 1.61 -19.19
N PHE A 148 8.03 1.29 -17.95
CA PHE A 148 8.66 1.89 -16.76
C PHE A 148 9.48 0.88 -15.95
N GLY A 149 9.45 -0.41 -16.32
CA GLY A 149 10.09 -1.48 -15.54
C GLY A 149 9.52 -1.63 -14.12
N LEU A 150 8.36 -1.05 -13.84
CA LEU A 150 7.83 -0.98 -12.48
C LEU A 150 7.08 -2.27 -12.13
N LYS A 151 7.53 -2.93 -11.06
CA LYS A 151 6.84 -4.07 -10.47
C LYS A 151 5.57 -3.59 -9.77
N CYS A 152 4.45 -4.24 -10.06
CA CYS A 152 3.16 -3.97 -9.42
C CYS A 152 2.59 -5.27 -8.84
N ASP A 153 2.08 -5.18 -7.62
CA ASP A 153 1.41 -6.28 -6.94
C ASP A 153 -0.08 -5.92 -6.82
N VAL A 154 -0.97 -6.70 -7.44
CA VAL A 154 -2.42 -6.50 -7.41
C VAL A 154 -3.05 -7.54 -6.49
N THR A 155 -3.67 -7.12 -5.40
CA THR A 155 -4.42 -8.00 -4.49
C THR A 155 -5.91 -7.65 -4.50
N CYS A 156 -6.74 -8.62 -4.14
CA CYS A 156 -8.18 -8.41 -3.90
C CYS A 156 -8.50 -8.49 -2.40
N THR A 157 -7.47 -8.61 -1.56
CA THR A 157 -7.61 -8.96 -0.15
C THR A 157 -7.33 -7.76 0.75
N ASN A 158 -7.97 -7.77 1.92
CA ASN A 158 -7.67 -6.92 3.07
C ASN A 158 -7.67 -5.40 2.83
N ARG A 159 -8.83 -4.77 3.00
CA ARG A 159 -9.00 -3.31 2.92
C ARG A 159 -8.24 -2.53 3.99
N LEU A 160 -7.81 -3.17 5.08
CA LEU A 160 -7.04 -2.53 6.15
C LEU A 160 -5.73 -1.94 5.62
N VAL A 161 -5.21 -2.45 4.49
CA VAL A 161 -3.98 -1.92 3.89
C VAL A 161 -4.10 -0.45 3.52
N VAL A 162 -5.29 0.05 3.17
CA VAL A 162 -5.52 1.46 2.85
C VAL A 162 -5.41 2.30 4.11
N TYR A 163 -6.10 1.90 5.19
CA TYR A 163 -6.07 2.60 6.49
C TYR A 163 -4.69 2.56 7.13
N ASN A 164 -3.98 1.42 7.07
CA ASN A 164 -2.61 1.31 7.55
C ASN A 164 -1.64 2.21 6.77
N THR A 165 -1.86 2.35 5.47
CA THR A 165 -1.07 3.25 4.61
C THR A 165 -1.32 4.71 5.00
N GLU A 166 -2.57 5.08 5.21
CA GLU A 166 -2.95 6.42 5.64
C GLU A 166 -2.46 6.75 7.05
N LEU A 167 -2.55 5.82 7.99
CA LEU A 167 -2.02 5.97 9.35
C LEU A 167 -0.51 6.23 9.33
N LEU A 168 0.23 5.46 8.53
CA LEU A 168 1.66 5.67 8.35
C LEU A 168 1.97 7.02 7.71
N ARG A 169 1.20 7.45 6.71
CA ARG A 169 1.33 8.77 6.10
C ARG A 169 1.10 9.88 7.12
N LEU A 170 0.02 9.79 7.90
CA LEU A 170 -0.34 10.73 8.95
C LEU A 170 0.79 10.90 9.97
N TYR A 171 1.40 9.80 10.44
CA TYR A 171 2.57 9.90 11.34
C TYR A 171 3.74 10.67 10.72
N GLY A 172 3.95 10.56 9.41
CA GLY A 172 5.01 11.27 8.69
C GLY A 172 4.75 12.77 8.56
N GLU A 173 3.49 13.18 8.65
CA GLU A 173 3.04 14.57 8.59
C GLU A 173 3.03 15.24 9.98
N MET A 174 3.01 14.44 11.06
CA MET A 174 2.97 14.94 12.44
C MET A 174 4.29 15.57 12.91
N ASP A 175 5.44 15.03 12.49
CA ASP A 175 6.76 15.51 12.93
C ASP A 175 7.83 15.34 11.85
N VAL A 176 8.60 16.41 11.60
CA VAL A 176 9.61 16.50 10.55
C VAL A 176 10.74 15.47 10.69
N ARG A 177 10.93 14.88 11.86
CA ARG A 177 11.96 13.86 12.14
C ARG A 177 11.55 12.46 11.66
N VAL A 178 10.25 12.19 11.56
CA VAL A 178 9.70 10.84 11.32
C VAL A 178 10.17 10.29 9.97
N LYS A 179 9.94 11.05 8.90
CA LYS A 179 10.26 10.61 7.53
C LYS A 179 11.77 10.38 7.33
N PRO A 180 12.68 11.30 7.70
CA PRO A 180 14.13 11.05 7.62
C PRO A 180 14.59 9.84 8.44
N LEU A 181 14.05 9.64 9.65
CA LEU A 181 14.39 8.50 10.51
C LEU A 181 13.96 7.18 9.86
N ILE A 182 12.69 7.07 9.47
CA ILE A 182 12.15 5.88 8.83
C ILE A 182 12.94 5.53 7.57
N MET A 183 13.18 6.51 6.70
CA MET A 183 13.90 6.25 5.45
C MET A 183 15.35 5.83 5.67
N THR A 184 16.04 6.44 6.65
CA THR A 184 17.43 6.10 6.98
C THR A 184 17.52 4.69 7.54
N ILE A 185 16.74 4.37 8.57
CA ILE A 185 16.76 3.04 9.21
C ILE A 185 16.32 1.96 8.23
N ARG A 186 15.34 2.26 7.36
CA ARG A 186 14.92 1.30 6.33
C ARG A 186 16.01 1.07 5.27
N CYS A 187 16.72 2.12 4.87
CA CYS A 187 17.87 1.98 3.96
C CYS A 187 18.97 1.13 4.59
N TRP A 188 19.30 1.40 5.87
CA TRP A 188 20.25 0.61 6.66
C TRP A 188 19.83 -0.85 6.77
N ALA A 189 18.58 -1.13 7.15
CA ALA A 189 18.05 -2.48 7.30
C ALA A 189 18.01 -3.26 5.97
N LYS A 190 17.74 -2.58 4.85
CA LYS A 190 17.88 -3.18 3.50
C LYS A 190 19.34 -3.53 3.20
N SER A 191 20.27 -2.62 3.49
CA SER A 191 21.70 -2.83 3.19
C SER A 191 22.32 -4.00 3.96
N LEU A 192 21.83 -4.27 5.17
CA LEU A 192 22.24 -5.42 5.98
C LEU A 192 21.44 -6.71 5.69
N GLY A 193 20.49 -6.66 4.76
CA GLY A 193 19.69 -7.83 4.40
C GLY A 193 18.67 -8.27 5.45
N PHE A 194 18.25 -7.37 6.36
CA PHE A 194 17.15 -7.63 7.30
C PHE A 194 15.78 -7.59 6.60
N ILE A 195 15.63 -6.70 5.61
CA ILE A 195 14.41 -6.61 4.80
C ILE A 195 14.58 -7.50 3.56
N LYS A 196 14.00 -8.71 3.62
CA LYS A 196 14.02 -9.71 2.54
C LYS A 196 12.88 -10.72 2.72
N LYS A 197 12.68 -11.59 1.72
CA LYS A 197 11.77 -12.73 1.85
C LYS A 197 12.21 -13.62 3.03
N GLY A 198 11.29 -13.91 3.95
CA GLY A 198 11.59 -14.65 5.19
C GLY A 198 12.22 -13.81 6.32
N GLY A 199 12.49 -12.52 6.09
CA GLY A 199 12.94 -11.56 7.11
C GLY A 199 11.85 -10.55 7.47
N PHE A 200 12.26 -9.36 7.91
CA PHE A 200 11.31 -8.28 8.19
C PHE A 200 10.72 -7.72 6.89
N THR A 201 9.43 -7.36 6.93
CA THR A 201 8.84 -6.55 5.88
C THR A 201 9.23 -5.07 6.09
N SER A 202 9.22 -4.28 5.02
CA SER A 202 9.39 -2.82 5.14
C SER A 202 8.32 -2.21 6.06
N TYR A 203 7.10 -2.76 6.03
CA TYR A 203 6.01 -2.34 6.91
C TYR A 203 6.33 -2.61 8.39
N ALA A 204 6.83 -3.80 8.73
CA ALA A 204 7.21 -4.14 10.10
C ALA A 204 8.31 -3.22 10.65
N ILE A 205 9.33 -2.89 9.83
CA ILE A 205 10.37 -1.92 10.23
C ILE A 205 9.76 -0.53 10.46
N ASN A 206 8.86 -0.07 9.59
CA ASN A 206 8.19 1.21 9.79
C ASN A 206 7.41 1.23 11.12
N LEU A 207 6.68 0.15 11.44
CA LEU A 207 5.93 0.04 12.70
C LEU A 207 6.84 0.03 13.93
N LEU A 208 7.99 -0.65 13.87
CA LEU A 208 8.96 -0.63 14.98
C LEU A 208 9.48 0.78 15.25
N ILE A 209 9.72 1.57 14.20
CA ILE A 209 10.19 2.95 14.34
C ILE A 209 9.08 3.85 14.88
N VAL A 210 7.84 3.70 14.39
CA VAL A 210 6.68 4.39 14.96
C VAL A 210 6.52 4.06 16.44
N PHE A 211 6.61 2.78 16.81
CA PHE A 211 6.55 2.33 18.19
C PHE A 211 7.66 2.96 19.04
N PHE A 212 8.90 2.99 18.55
CA PHE A 212 10.00 3.70 19.22
C PHE A 212 9.64 5.18 19.47
N LEU A 213 9.15 5.89 18.45
CA LEU A 213 8.78 7.31 18.56
C LEU A 213 7.56 7.58 19.46
N GLN A 214 6.72 6.57 19.70
CA GLN A 214 5.64 6.63 20.69
C GLN A 214 6.14 6.47 22.14
N ASN A 215 7.31 5.86 22.34
CA ASN A 215 7.84 5.47 23.65
C ASN A 215 9.06 6.29 24.10
N VAL A 216 9.57 7.22 23.29
CA VAL A 216 10.55 8.21 23.75
C VAL A 216 9.90 9.19 24.73
N GLN A 217 10.69 9.78 25.63
CA GLN A 217 10.18 10.74 26.63
C GLN A 217 10.79 12.13 26.40
N PRO A 218 9.98 13.17 26.09
CA PRO A 218 8.55 13.14 25.77
C PRO A 218 8.24 12.39 24.45
N ALA A 219 7.02 11.87 24.28
CA ALA A 219 6.64 11.14 23.07
C ALA A 219 6.68 12.04 21.82
N ILE A 220 7.19 11.52 20.71
CA ILE A 220 7.20 12.20 19.41
C ILE A 220 5.89 11.96 18.67
N LEU A 221 5.37 10.74 18.72
CA LEU A 221 4.12 10.35 18.07
C LEU A 221 3.07 9.92 19.11
N PRO A 222 1.78 10.20 18.87
CA PRO A 222 0.71 9.66 19.69
C PRO A 222 0.50 8.16 19.43
N SER A 223 -0.18 7.48 20.35
CA SER A 223 -0.62 6.09 20.15
C SER A 223 -1.76 6.00 19.14
N VAL A 224 -1.92 4.83 18.50
CA VAL A 224 -3.07 4.57 17.61
C VAL A 224 -4.40 4.76 18.35
N GLN A 225 -4.47 4.31 19.61
CA GLN A 225 -5.68 4.45 20.45
C GLN A 225 -6.06 5.92 20.67
N PHE A 226 -5.08 6.81 20.83
CA PHE A 226 -5.35 8.25 20.93
C PHE A 226 -5.99 8.76 19.62
N LEU A 227 -5.42 8.40 18.48
CA LEU A 227 -5.93 8.83 17.17
C LEU A 227 -7.34 8.32 16.89
N MET A 228 -7.64 7.07 17.28
CA MET A 228 -8.97 6.49 17.16
C MET A 228 -10.01 7.26 18.00
N LYS A 229 -9.66 7.70 19.22
CA LYS A 229 -10.56 8.49 20.08
C LYS A 229 -10.88 9.89 19.52
N THR A 230 -10.06 10.38 18.58
CA THR A 230 -10.26 11.67 17.91
C THR A 230 -11.02 11.55 16.58
N ALA A 231 -11.40 10.33 16.18
CA ALA A 231 -12.19 10.11 14.97
C ALA A 231 -13.59 10.73 15.08
N GLU A 232 -14.09 11.28 13.98
CA GLU A 232 -15.44 11.88 13.90
C GLU A 232 -16.53 10.85 13.61
N PHE A 233 -16.13 9.68 13.10
CA PHE A 233 -16.99 8.58 12.72
C PHE A 233 -16.32 7.25 13.09
N SER A 234 -17.11 6.18 13.19
CA SER A 234 -16.61 4.81 13.33
C SER A 234 -16.52 4.15 11.95
N CYS A 235 -15.49 3.32 11.75
CA CYS A 235 -15.31 2.55 10.53
C CYS A 235 -14.79 1.16 10.87
N ILE A 236 -15.67 0.16 10.88
CA ILE A 236 -15.31 -1.22 11.20
C ILE A 236 -15.06 -2.01 9.91
N ILE A 237 -13.89 -2.64 9.82
CA ILE A 237 -13.52 -3.52 8.70
C ILE A 237 -13.00 -4.83 9.26
N GLY A 238 -13.69 -5.93 8.94
CA GLY A 238 -13.30 -7.26 9.41
C GLY A 238 -13.25 -7.35 10.95
N GLY A 239 -14.13 -6.65 11.64
CA GLY A 239 -14.18 -6.58 13.11
C GLY A 239 -13.19 -5.61 13.76
N TRP A 240 -12.38 -4.90 12.98
CA TRP A 240 -11.41 -3.91 13.49
C TRP A 240 -11.91 -2.49 13.30
N GLU A 241 -11.88 -1.68 14.36
CA GLU A 241 -12.08 -0.24 14.24
C GLU A 241 -10.87 0.39 13.54
N CYS A 242 -11.13 1.07 12.43
CA CYS A 242 -10.14 1.62 11.52
C CYS A 242 -10.20 3.15 11.44
N ALA A 243 -11.21 3.79 12.02
CA ALA A 243 -11.32 5.24 11.97
C ALA A 243 -10.31 5.91 12.91
N PHE A 244 -9.67 6.95 12.40
CA PHE A 244 -8.80 7.86 13.14
C PHE A 244 -8.88 9.25 12.50
N THR A 245 -8.56 10.31 13.25
CA THR A 245 -8.53 11.65 12.66
C THR A 245 -7.38 11.80 11.67
N THR A 246 -7.64 12.43 10.54
CA THR A 246 -6.60 12.90 9.60
C THR A 246 -6.34 14.40 9.74
N ASN A 247 -7.07 15.09 10.63
CA ASN A 247 -6.86 16.51 10.89
C ASN A 247 -5.71 16.72 11.87
N LEU A 248 -4.57 17.18 11.37
CA LEU A 248 -3.37 17.48 12.16
C LEU A 248 -3.59 18.54 13.26
N GLU A 249 -4.58 19.43 13.11
CA GLU A 249 -4.89 20.45 14.12
C GLU A 249 -5.50 19.85 15.39
N LYS A 250 -6.15 18.68 15.26
CA LYS A 250 -6.71 17.93 16.40
C LYS A 250 -5.66 17.12 17.16
N ILE A 251 -4.44 17.07 16.65
CA ILE A 251 -3.35 16.25 17.20
C ILE A 251 -2.35 17.18 17.90
N PRO A 252 -2.10 17.01 19.21
CA PRO A 252 -1.11 17.81 19.93
C PRO A 252 0.29 17.67 19.33
N LYS A 253 0.99 18.80 19.14
CA LYS A 253 2.39 18.79 18.71
C LYS A 253 3.28 18.23 19.82
N SER A 254 4.31 17.48 19.43
CA SER A 254 5.26 16.93 20.39
C SER A 254 6.03 18.03 21.15
N ALA A 255 6.14 17.86 22.46
CA ALA A 255 7.02 18.65 23.32
C ALA A 255 8.49 18.19 23.23
N ASN A 256 8.77 17.06 22.57
CA ASN A 256 10.11 16.53 22.42
C ASN A 256 10.97 17.44 21.53
N ARG A 257 12.21 17.71 21.95
CA ARG A 257 13.19 18.58 21.25
C ARG A 257 14.45 17.83 20.80
N THR A 258 14.54 16.52 21.02
CA THR A 258 15.69 15.71 20.63
C THR A 258 15.91 15.73 19.13
N GLU A 259 17.14 16.01 18.69
CA GLU A 259 17.48 15.98 17.27
C GLU A 259 17.56 14.54 16.73
N LEU A 260 17.72 14.39 15.41
CA LEU A 260 17.85 13.08 14.75
C LEU A 260 19.23 12.41 14.96
N GLY A 261 20.24 13.22 15.27
CA GLY A 261 21.66 12.83 15.34
C GLY A 261 22.18 12.71 16.75
#